data_AF-A0A9Q8ZE82-F1
#
_entry.id   AF-A0A9Q8ZE82-F1
#
_cell.length_a   1.000
_cell.length_b   1.000
_cell.length_c   1.000
_cell.angle_alpha   90.00
_cell.angle_beta   90.00
_cell.angle_gamma   90.00
#
_symmetry.space_group_name_H-M   'P 1'
#
loop_
_entity.id
_entity.type
_entity.pdbx_description
1 polymer ?
#
loop_
_entity_poly.entity_id
_entity_poly.type
_entity_poly.pdbx_seq_one_letter_code
_entity_poly.pdbx_strand_id
1 'polypeptide(L)'
;MGAGTYSPGSVWYYAPNKAAPIVFIILFSISGVVHIWQTIKHKSWRTTLLLPWAALLMISGFVMRLLGAYHTSNLGYLIASTCLILSGPPIYALINYFILSRLLYYIPYLAPIHPGRVATTFIGLDAVCEVLIGQGAWRMADTSSSDAQRRLGSRLVSTSLILQAILFAAFGLLALQFHRRAIKAGVLKPHLRVVLLVMYVSASIVLVRCLYRLVEYFSGWNSDIYKNETYFWIFEATIMFVNSAILNIWHPGKRLPPSNSVFLARDGVTERKGPGWGDDRPWIVTVFDPFDVWGLVRGKDKKTQFWDLSDAELEALRLEKKRNKRSCGIAVLDPFHLWGRTGYVAKLLGKRRTGNGAAAQEVHTTQTKGGDVELKSDV
;
A
#
# COMPACT_ATOMS: atom_id res chain seq x y z
N MET A 1 31.67 -6.80 -31.19
CA MET A 1 30.85 -5.58 -31.25
C MET A 1 30.55 -5.17 -29.82
N GLY A 2 31.11 -4.03 -29.39
CA GLY A 2 30.96 -3.54 -28.02
C GLY A 2 29.52 -3.14 -27.72
N ALA A 3 29.12 -3.24 -26.44
CA ALA A 3 27.83 -2.75 -25.97
C ALA A 3 27.63 -1.29 -26.44
N GLY A 4 26.50 -1.00 -27.08
CA GLY A 4 26.11 0.37 -27.42
C GLY A 4 26.26 0.82 -28.88
N THR A 5 26.80 0.02 -29.80
CA THR A 5 26.74 0.38 -31.24
C THR A 5 25.34 0.15 -31.80
N TYR A 6 24.81 1.09 -32.60
CA TYR A 6 23.52 0.97 -33.26
C TYR A 6 23.45 -0.29 -34.13
N SER A 7 22.34 -1.05 -34.05
CA SER A 7 22.09 -2.24 -34.86
C SER A 7 20.96 -1.95 -35.86
N PRO A 8 21.23 -1.88 -37.17
CA PRO A 8 20.20 -1.67 -38.18
C PRO A 8 19.09 -2.73 -38.09
N GLY A 9 17.82 -2.32 -38.16
CA GLY A 9 16.65 -3.23 -38.09
C GLY A 9 16.28 -3.71 -36.68
N SER A 10 16.99 -3.25 -35.64
CA SER A 10 16.65 -3.51 -34.24
C SER A 10 15.54 -2.56 -33.77
N VAL A 11 14.57 -3.10 -33.03
CA VAL A 11 13.57 -2.30 -32.31
C VAL A 11 14.22 -1.55 -31.13
N TRP A 12 15.39 -2.01 -30.69
CA TRP A 12 16.21 -1.34 -29.69
C TRP A 12 17.04 -0.22 -30.33
N TYR A 13 17.13 0.93 -29.66
CA TYR A 13 17.97 2.07 -30.09
C TYR A 13 19.49 1.80 -30.02
N TYR A 14 19.88 0.66 -29.46
CA TYR A 14 21.25 0.18 -29.26
C TYR A 14 21.32 -1.33 -29.50
N ALA A 15 22.52 -1.89 -29.71
CA ALA A 15 22.72 -3.34 -29.65
C ALA A 15 22.57 -3.84 -28.19
N PRO A 16 21.54 -4.63 -27.86
CA PRO A 16 21.25 -5.03 -26.49
C PRO A 16 22.28 -6.02 -25.94
N ASN A 17 22.67 -5.84 -24.68
CA ASN A 17 23.59 -6.73 -23.99
C ASN A 17 22.94 -8.08 -23.66
N LYS A 18 23.60 -9.19 -24.03
CA LYS A 18 23.13 -10.56 -23.79
C LYS A 18 23.57 -11.13 -22.43
N ALA A 19 24.70 -10.68 -21.89
CA ALA A 19 25.27 -11.21 -20.66
C ALA A 19 24.63 -10.59 -19.39
N ALA A 20 24.40 -9.28 -19.39
CA ALA A 20 23.84 -8.56 -18.25
C ALA A 20 22.46 -9.10 -17.79
N PRO A 21 21.49 -9.37 -18.68
CA PRO A 21 20.21 -9.96 -18.27
C PRO A 21 20.39 -11.31 -17.55
N ILE A 22 21.33 -12.16 -17.99
CA ILE A 22 21.60 -13.47 -17.37
C ILE A 22 22.07 -13.31 -15.93
N VAL A 23 22.99 -12.36 -15.67
CA VAL A 23 23.47 -12.06 -14.33
C VAL A 23 22.32 -11.63 -13.42
N PHE A 24 21.47 -10.70 -13.88
CA PHE A 24 20.33 -10.25 -13.08
C PHE A 24 19.27 -11.33 -12.86
N ILE A 25 19.03 -12.22 -13.84
CA ILE A 25 18.15 -13.39 -13.66
C ILE A 25 18.65 -14.25 -12.49
N ILE A 26 19.94 -14.59 -12.46
CA ILE A 26 20.54 -15.40 -11.40
C ILE A 26 20.42 -14.68 -10.04
N LEU A 27 20.79 -13.40 -9.99
CA LEU A 27 20.76 -12.59 -8.78
C LEU A 27 19.34 -12.47 -8.18
N PHE A 28 18.34 -12.14 -9.01
CA PHE A 28 16.95 -12.06 -8.55
C PHE A 28 16.35 -13.42 -8.24
N SER A 29 16.79 -14.50 -8.89
CA SER A 29 16.37 -15.87 -8.57
C SER A 29 16.86 -16.30 -7.18
N ILE A 30 18.15 -16.08 -6.88
CA ILE A 30 18.71 -16.33 -5.56
C ILE A 30 17.98 -15.48 -4.52
N SER A 31 17.80 -14.18 -4.78
CA SER A 31 17.06 -13.28 -3.90
C SER A 31 15.63 -13.76 -3.65
N GLY A 32 14.90 -14.15 -4.70
CA GLY A 32 13.52 -14.62 -4.63
C GLY A 32 13.37 -15.89 -3.79
N VAL A 33 14.26 -16.87 -3.97
CA VAL A 33 14.27 -18.12 -3.17
C VAL A 33 14.53 -17.80 -1.69
N VAL A 34 15.48 -16.91 -1.39
CA VAL A 34 15.74 -16.47 -0.03
C VAL A 34 14.50 -15.78 0.57
N HIS A 35 13.84 -14.88 -0.15
CA HIS A 35 12.60 -14.24 0.29
C HIS A 35 11.47 -15.22 0.58
N ILE A 36 11.31 -16.27 -0.25
CA ILE A 36 10.33 -17.34 -0.05
C ILE A 36 10.62 -18.05 1.27
N TRP A 37 11.86 -18.50 1.46
CA TRP A 37 12.29 -19.17 2.67
C TRP A 37 12.11 -18.30 3.92
N GLN A 38 12.50 -17.01 3.86
CA GLN A 38 12.37 -16.06 4.96
C GLN A 38 10.90 -15.80 5.32
N THR A 39 10.03 -15.67 4.31
CA THR A 39 8.59 -15.44 4.50
C THR A 39 7.93 -16.62 5.22
N ILE A 40 8.29 -17.85 4.86
CA ILE A 40 7.80 -19.07 5.50
C ILE A 40 8.37 -19.17 6.93
N LYS A 41 9.69 -19.02 7.09
CA LYS A 41 10.38 -19.13 8.39
C LYS A 41 9.87 -18.13 9.42
N HIS A 42 9.63 -16.88 9.02
CA HIS A 42 9.17 -15.82 9.91
C HIS A 42 7.64 -15.74 10.04
N LYS A 43 6.88 -16.61 9.37
CA LYS A 43 5.41 -16.61 9.35
C LYS A 43 4.82 -15.23 9.04
N SER A 44 5.51 -14.45 8.21
CA SER A 44 5.21 -13.05 7.88
C SER A 44 4.46 -12.88 6.56
N TRP A 45 3.73 -13.92 6.12
CA TRP A 45 3.06 -14.01 4.82
C TRP A 45 2.29 -12.75 4.43
N ARG A 46 1.54 -12.14 5.36
CA ARG A 46 0.74 -10.95 5.07
C ARG A 46 1.56 -9.70 4.71
N THR A 47 2.82 -9.63 5.10
CA THR A 47 3.68 -8.46 4.92
C THR A 47 4.74 -8.70 3.85
N THR A 48 5.24 -9.93 3.73
CA THR A 48 6.43 -10.23 2.91
C THR A 48 6.16 -11.12 1.70
N LEU A 49 4.91 -11.61 1.49
CA LEU A 49 4.54 -12.40 0.30
C LEU A 49 4.85 -11.70 -1.02
N LEU A 50 4.83 -10.37 -1.03
CA LEU A 50 5.07 -9.59 -2.22
C LEU A 50 6.55 -9.54 -2.64
N LEU A 51 7.48 -9.90 -1.74
CA LEU A 51 8.91 -9.92 -2.06
C LEU A 51 9.26 -11.00 -3.10
N PRO A 52 8.84 -12.27 -2.92
CA PRO A 52 8.93 -13.29 -3.97
C PRO A 52 8.25 -12.88 -5.27
N TRP A 53 7.08 -12.23 -5.19
CA TRP A 53 6.34 -11.78 -6.37
C TRP A 53 7.11 -10.71 -7.14
N ALA A 54 7.68 -9.73 -6.44
CA ALA A 54 8.53 -8.70 -7.06
C ALA A 54 9.76 -9.33 -7.74
N ALA A 55 10.41 -10.31 -7.09
CA ALA A 55 11.52 -11.03 -7.70
C ALA A 55 11.10 -11.78 -8.97
N LEU A 56 9.94 -12.45 -8.96
CA LEU A 56 9.40 -13.17 -10.12
C LEU A 56 9.11 -12.24 -11.31
N LEU A 57 8.55 -11.05 -11.06
CA LEU A 57 8.35 -10.04 -12.11
C LEU A 57 9.69 -9.59 -12.71
N MET A 58 10.70 -9.32 -11.88
CA MET A 58 12.02 -8.91 -12.36
C MET A 58 12.71 -10.02 -13.16
N ILE A 59 12.67 -11.27 -12.68
CA ILE A 59 13.20 -12.43 -13.39
C ILE A 59 12.53 -12.56 -14.75
N SER A 60 11.19 -12.56 -14.79
CA SER A 60 10.41 -12.68 -16.03
C SER A 60 10.73 -11.54 -17.01
N GLY A 61 10.86 -10.31 -16.50
CA GLY A 61 11.23 -9.14 -17.28
C GLY A 61 12.63 -9.23 -17.89
N PHE A 62 13.63 -9.73 -17.14
CA PHE A 62 14.97 -9.95 -17.66
C PHE A 62 15.06 -11.15 -18.60
N VAL A 63 14.24 -12.20 -18.41
CA VAL A 63 14.12 -13.30 -19.38
C VAL A 63 13.58 -12.78 -20.71
N MET A 64 12.50 -11.98 -20.68
CA MET A 64 11.97 -11.35 -21.90
C MET A 64 13.01 -10.42 -22.53
N ARG A 65 13.78 -9.68 -21.73
CA ARG A 65 14.87 -8.83 -22.21
C ARG A 65 15.96 -9.64 -22.92
N LEU A 66 16.35 -10.77 -22.34
CA LEU A 66 17.34 -11.68 -22.92
C LEU A 66 16.85 -12.23 -24.26
N LEU A 67 15.59 -12.68 -24.35
CA LEU A 67 14.99 -13.14 -25.59
C LEU A 67 14.95 -12.04 -26.66
N GLY A 68 14.60 -10.81 -26.25
CA GLY A 68 14.66 -9.62 -27.11
C GLY A 68 16.07 -9.24 -27.56
N ALA A 69 17.11 -9.62 -26.80
CA ALA A 69 18.50 -9.41 -27.20
C ALA A 69 18.99 -10.43 -28.24
N TYR A 70 18.37 -11.61 -28.32
CA TYR A 70 18.59 -12.58 -29.41
C TYR A 70 17.69 -12.32 -30.62
N HIS A 71 16.48 -11.79 -30.41
CA HIS A 71 15.50 -11.48 -31.46
C HIS A 71 15.20 -9.98 -31.50
N THR A 72 16.17 -9.20 -31.98
CA THR A 72 16.16 -7.73 -31.93
C THR A 72 15.04 -7.07 -32.75
N SER A 73 14.45 -7.79 -33.71
CA SER A 73 13.32 -7.32 -34.53
C SER A 73 11.94 -7.52 -33.88
N ASN A 74 11.85 -8.29 -32.79
CA ASN A 74 10.57 -8.62 -32.17
C ASN A 74 10.14 -7.57 -31.14
N LEU A 75 9.19 -6.72 -31.53
CA LEU A 75 8.61 -5.69 -30.67
C LEU A 75 7.89 -6.26 -29.42
N GLY A 76 7.30 -7.45 -29.53
CA GLY A 76 6.58 -8.09 -28.43
C GLY A 76 7.48 -8.40 -27.23
N TYR A 77 8.71 -8.87 -27.46
CA TYR A 77 9.68 -9.12 -26.38
C TYR A 77 10.12 -7.82 -25.70
N LEU A 78 10.32 -6.73 -26.46
CA LEU A 78 10.65 -5.42 -25.90
C LEU A 78 9.52 -4.88 -25.02
N ILE A 79 8.27 -4.94 -25.50
CA ILE A 79 7.10 -4.50 -24.74
C ILE A 79 6.95 -5.33 -23.46
N ALA A 80 6.97 -6.66 -23.58
CA ALA A 80 6.83 -7.56 -22.44
C ALA A 80 7.94 -7.34 -21.39
N SER A 81 9.20 -7.20 -21.83
CA SER A 81 10.32 -6.86 -20.96
C SER A 81 10.10 -5.54 -20.25
N THR A 82 9.73 -4.49 -20.98
CA THR A 82 9.52 -3.16 -20.42
C THR A 82 8.41 -3.16 -19.39
N CYS A 83 7.25 -3.75 -19.70
CA CYS A 83 6.13 -3.83 -18.76
C CYS A 83 6.49 -4.59 -17.48
N LEU A 84 7.07 -5.79 -17.60
CA LEU A 84 7.40 -6.63 -16.44
C LEU A 84 8.45 -5.99 -15.52
N ILE A 85 9.49 -5.38 -16.09
CA ILE A 85 10.52 -4.67 -15.31
C ILE A 85 9.94 -3.39 -14.70
N LEU A 86 9.04 -2.70 -15.41
CA LEU A 86 8.41 -1.48 -14.91
C LEU A 86 7.50 -1.75 -13.70
N SER A 87 6.80 -2.89 -13.71
CA SER A 87 5.89 -3.33 -12.63
C SER A 87 6.58 -3.83 -11.36
N GLY A 88 7.87 -4.18 -11.39
CA GLY A 88 8.59 -4.67 -10.22
C GLY A 88 8.67 -3.66 -9.05
N PRO A 89 9.14 -2.42 -9.28
CA PRO A 89 9.32 -1.45 -8.19
C PRO A 89 8.04 -0.94 -7.49
N PRO A 90 6.89 -0.79 -8.17
CA PRO A 90 5.59 -0.59 -7.49
C PRO A 90 5.30 -1.67 -6.44
N ILE A 91 5.66 -2.94 -6.71
CA ILE A 91 5.52 -4.01 -5.71
C ILE A 91 6.48 -3.80 -4.52
N TYR A 92 7.71 -3.35 -4.75
CA TYR A 92 8.63 -2.98 -3.66
C TYR A 92 8.12 -1.77 -2.85
N ALA A 93 7.48 -0.80 -3.50
CA ALA A 93 6.81 0.32 -2.83
C ALA A 93 5.68 -0.18 -1.93
N LEU A 94 4.86 -1.10 -2.45
CA LEU A 94 3.79 -1.74 -1.72
C LEU A 94 4.28 -2.45 -0.45
N ILE A 95 5.42 -3.14 -0.53
CA ILE A 95 6.05 -3.74 0.65
C ILE A 95 6.40 -2.66 1.70
N ASN A 96 6.93 -1.52 1.30
CA ASN A 96 7.19 -0.40 2.21
C ASN A 96 5.91 0.16 2.85
N TYR A 97 4.81 0.23 2.09
CA TYR A 97 3.49 0.62 2.63
C TYR A 97 3.01 -0.36 3.71
N PHE A 98 3.20 -1.66 3.49
CA PHE A 98 2.88 -2.68 4.50
C PHE A 98 3.81 -2.62 5.71
N ILE A 99 5.11 -2.37 5.54
CA ILE A 99 6.05 -2.21 6.66
C ILE A 99 5.64 -1.01 7.53
N LEU A 100 5.34 0.14 6.92
CA LEU A 100 4.87 1.31 7.67
C LEU A 100 3.54 1.01 8.37
N SER A 101 2.57 0.43 7.66
CA SER A 101 1.30 0.01 8.24
C SER A 101 1.51 -0.91 9.46
N ARG A 102 2.42 -1.88 9.36
CA ARG A 102 2.74 -2.78 10.47
C ARG A 102 3.39 -2.06 11.66
N LEU A 103 4.24 -1.07 11.42
CA LEU A 103 4.81 -0.22 12.48
C LEU A 103 3.72 0.59 13.18
N LEU A 104 2.78 1.16 12.42
CA LEU A 104 1.65 1.91 12.97
C LEU A 104 0.69 1.01 13.76
N TYR A 105 0.49 -0.24 13.33
CA TYR A 105 -0.25 -1.23 14.13
C TYR A 105 0.45 -1.58 15.44
N TYR A 106 1.79 -1.59 15.44
CA TYR A 106 2.58 -1.90 16.62
C TYR A 106 2.66 -0.71 17.60
N ILE A 107 2.66 0.53 17.12
CA ILE A 107 2.67 1.75 17.95
C ILE A 107 1.47 2.63 17.58
N PRO A 108 0.25 2.24 17.99
CA PRO A 108 -0.96 2.87 17.48
C PRO A 108 -1.21 4.28 18.01
N TYR A 109 -0.81 4.57 19.25
CA TYR A 109 -0.99 5.89 19.89
C TYR A 109 -0.14 7.02 19.29
N LEU A 110 0.87 6.70 18.47
CA LEU A 110 1.68 7.69 17.75
C LEU A 110 1.37 7.73 16.25
N ALA A 111 0.48 6.86 15.77
CA ALA A 111 0.16 6.77 14.36
C ALA A 111 -0.51 8.07 13.88
N PRO A 112 -0.02 8.72 12.82
CA PRO A 112 -0.66 9.92 12.28
C PRO A 112 -2.03 9.66 11.67
N ILE A 113 -2.18 8.49 11.04
CA ILE A 113 -3.41 8.03 10.40
C ILE A 113 -3.57 6.53 10.67
N HIS A 114 -4.80 6.03 10.53
CA HIS A 114 -5.10 4.62 10.77
C HIS A 114 -4.19 3.69 9.93
N PRO A 115 -3.53 2.68 10.53
CA PRO A 115 -2.55 1.83 9.86
C PRO A 115 -3.08 1.12 8.61
N GLY A 116 -4.31 0.59 8.69
CA GLY A 116 -4.96 -0.07 7.56
C GLY A 116 -5.24 0.89 6.40
N ARG A 117 -5.49 2.17 6.70
CA ARG A 117 -5.75 3.19 5.69
C ARG A 117 -4.48 3.55 4.94
N VAL A 118 -3.33 3.61 5.63
CA VAL A 118 -2.03 3.82 4.95
C VAL A 118 -1.84 2.81 3.82
N ALA A 119 -1.97 1.53 4.12
CA ALA A 119 -1.79 0.49 3.12
C ALA A 119 -2.82 0.65 1.99
N THR A 120 -4.12 0.72 2.29
CA THR A 120 -5.16 0.76 1.24
C THR A 120 -5.10 2.01 0.37
N THR A 121 -4.80 3.18 0.94
CA THR A 121 -4.74 4.45 0.20
C THR A 121 -3.57 4.46 -0.77
N PHE A 122 -2.37 4.16 -0.28
CA PHE A 122 -1.18 4.16 -1.13
C PHE A 122 -1.26 3.03 -2.17
N ILE A 123 -1.80 1.84 -1.81
CA ILE A 123 -2.11 0.78 -2.79
C ILE A 123 -3.05 1.27 -3.88
N GLY A 124 -4.17 1.88 -3.50
CA GLY A 124 -5.20 2.29 -4.46
C GLY A 124 -4.67 3.35 -5.41
N LEU A 125 -3.98 4.36 -4.88
CA LEU A 125 -3.40 5.45 -5.67
C LEU A 125 -2.27 4.95 -6.59
N ASP A 126 -1.42 4.03 -6.10
CA ASP A 126 -0.35 3.42 -6.90
C ASP A 126 -0.95 2.52 -8.01
N ALA A 127 -2.02 1.78 -7.72
CA ALA A 127 -2.74 1.01 -8.74
C ALA A 127 -3.35 1.91 -9.83
N VAL A 128 -3.87 3.10 -9.48
CA VAL A 128 -4.32 4.08 -10.48
C VAL A 128 -3.14 4.52 -11.36
N CYS A 129 -1.98 4.81 -10.77
CA CYS A 129 -0.76 5.16 -11.53
C CYS A 129 -0.38 4.03 -12.50
N GLU A 130 -0.34 2.79 -12.03
CA GLU A 130 0.00 1.64 -12.87
C GLU A 130 -1.01 1.40 -14.01
N VAL A 131 -2.30 1.64 -13.79
CA VAL A 131 -3.31 1.61 -14.85
C VAL A 131 -3.05 2.70 -15.88
N LEU A 132 -2.73 3.93 -15.46
CA LEU A 132 -2.40 5.04 -16.36
C LEU A 132 -1.15 4.74 -17.20
N ILE A 133 -0.10 4.18 -16.59
CA ILE A 133 1.12 3.74 -17.31
C ILE A 133 0.78 2.63 -18.29
N GLY A 134 0.10 1.57 -17.83
CA GLY A 134 -0.24 0.44 -18.68
C GLY A 134 -1.03 0.89 -19.91
N GLN A 135 -2.04 1.73 -19.70
CA GLN A 135 -2.85 2.33 -20.77
C GLN A 135 -2.03 3.28 -21.66
N GLY A 136 -1.13 4.08 -21.09
CA GLY A 136 -0.33 5.02 -21.85
C GLY A 136 0.74 4.36 -22.72
N ALA A 137 1.46 3.39 -22.16
CA ALA A 137 2.62 2.76 -22.76
C ALA A 137 2.29 1.99 -24.04
N TRP A 138 1.23 1.16 -24.04
CA TRP A 138 0.88 0.39 -25.24
C TRP A 138 0.45 1.29 -26.41
N ARG A 139 -0.30 2.36 -26.13
CA ARG A 139 -0.73 3.35 -27.15
C ARG A 139 0.45 4.11 -27.75
N MET A 140 1.52 4.31 -26.98
CA MET A 140 2.74 4.94 -27.50
C MET A 140 3.57 3.98 -28.37
N ALA A 141 3.58 2.70 -28.02
CA ALA A 141 4.37 1.68 -28.70
C ALA A 141 3.72 1.17 -30.00
N ASP A 142 2.38 1.21 -30.10
CA ASP A 142 1.65 0.76 -31.27
C ASP A 142 1.75 1.77 -32.43
N THR A 143 2.43 1.36 -33.51
CA THR A 143 2.61 2.17 -34.73
C THR A 143 1.34 2.30 -35.57
N SER A 144 0.32 1.46 -35.32
CA SER A 144 -0.98 1.54 -35.99
C SER A 144 -1.96 2.51 -35.32
N SER A 145 -1.66 2.94 -34.09
CA SER A 145 -2.47 3.90 -33.35
C SER A 145 -2.37 5.31 -33.95
N SER A 146 -3.50 6.03 -33.98
CA SER A 146 -3.54 7.41 -34.48
C SER A 146 -2.65 8.37 -33.68
N ASP A 147 -2.21 9.47 -34.30
CA ASP A 147 -1.38 10.48 -33.60
C ASP A 147 -2.06 11.04 -32.35
N ALA A 148 -3.39 11.19 -32.38
CA ALA A 148 -4.16 11.59 -31.21
C ALA A 148 -4.07 10.56 -30.06
N GLN A 149 -4.17 9.27 -30.37
CA GLN A 149 -4.04 8.19 -29.38
C GLN A 149 -2.61 8.10 -28.82
N ARG A 150 -1.58 8.29 -29.66
CA ARG A 150 -0.18 8.31 -29.23
C ARG A 150 0.10 9.48 -28.30
N ARG A 151 -0.42 10.68 -28.61
CA ARG A 151 -0.34 11.87 -27.75
C ARG A 151 -1.08 11.67 -26.43
N LEU A 152 -2.27 11.06 -26.45
CA LEU A 152 -2.99 10.70 -25.24
C LEU A 152 -2.18 9.73 -24.39
N GLY A 153 -1.63 8.68 -25.02
CA GLY A 153 -0.78 7.71 -24.33
C GLY A 153 0.41 8.37 -23.64
N SER A 154 1.06 9.30 -24.35
CA SER A 154 2.15 10.09 -23.78
C SER A 154 1.73 10.90 -22.56
N ARG A 155 0.59 11.59 -22.60
CA ARG A 155 0.07 12.35 -21.45
C ARG A 155 -0.27 11.45 -20.26
N LEU A 156 -0.81 10.26 -20.51
CA LEU A 156 -1.15 9.30 -19.45
C LEU A 156 0.10 8.82 -18.71
N VAL A 157 1.16 8.44 -19.45
CA VAL A 157 2.45 8.05 -18.83
C VAL A 157 3.06 9.21 -18.05
N SER A 158 3.12 10.41 -18.62
CA SER A 158 3.66 11.60 -17.91
C SER A 158 2.92 11.86 -16.60
N THR A 159 1.58 11.87 -16.66
CA THR A 159 0.74 12.17 -15.50
C THR A 159 0.95 11.16 -14.40
N SER A 160 1.06 9.88 -14.76
CA SER A 160 1.34 8.82 -13.79
C SER A 160 2.69 8.98 -13.11
N LEU A 161 3.77 9.23 -13.87
CA LEU A 161 5.12 9.38 -13.30
C LEU A 161 5.19 10.55 -12.31
N ILE A 162 4.51 11.67 -12.61
CA ILE A 162 4.40 12.81 -11.70
C ILE A 162 3.60 12.43 -10.45
N LEU A 163 2.46 11.76 -10.62
CA LEU A 163 1.62 11.32 -9.51
C LEU A 163 2.37 10.35 -8.59
N GLN A 164 3.12 9.40 -9.15
CA GLN A 164 3.99 8.49 -8.40
C GLN A 164 5.01 9.25 -7.54
N ALA A 165 5.71 10.24 -8.11
CA ALA A 165 6.67 11.05 -7.36
C ALA A 165 6.01 11.78 -6.17
N ILE A 166 4.82 12.34 -6.38
CA ILE A 166 4.03 12.99 -5.31
C ILE A 166 3.62 11.97 -4.24
N LEU A 167 3.17 10.77 -4.64
CA LEU A 167 2.79 9.71 -3.70
C LEU A 167 3.97 9.25 -2.84
N PHE A 168 5.15 9.05 -3.41
CA PHE A 168 6.34 8.69 -2.64
C PHE A 168 6.77 9.81 -1.68
N ALA A 169 6.69 11.07 -2.10
CA ALA A 169 6.95 12.21 -1.23
C ALA A 169 5.97 12.25 -0.04
N ALA A 170 4.67 12.07 -0.30
CA ALA A 170 3.64 12.02 0.74
C ALA A 170 3.85 10.84 1.71
N PHE A 171 4.21 9.67 1.19
CA PHE A 171 4.56 8.50 2.01
C PHE A 171 5.78 8.79 2.90
N GLY A 172 6.82 9.40 2.36
CA GLY A 172 8.01 9.81 3.09
C GLY A 172 7.71 10.79 4.22
N LEU A 173 6.86 11.80 3.96
CA LEU A 173 6.40 12.76 4.97
C LEU A 173 5.62 12.08 6.10
N LEU A 174 4.72 11.15 5.76
CA LEU A 174 3.95 10.38 6.74
C LEU A 174 4.88 9.54 7.63
N ALA A 175 5.84 8.82 7.02
CA ALA A 175 6.83 8.03 7.74
C ALA A 175 7.69 8.91 8.65
N LEU A 176 8.15 10.07 8.17
CA LEU A 176 8.92 11.03 8.94
C LEU A 176 8.11 11.59 10.12
N GLN A 177 6.83 11.91 9.92
CA GLN A 177 5.97 12.39 11.00
C GLN A 177 5.83 11.35 12.11
N PHE A 178 5.57 10.08 11.75
CA PHE A 178 5.54 8.98 12.71
C PHE A 178 6.88 8.83 13.44
N HIS A 179 8.00 8.84 12.70
CA HIS A 179 9.34 8.72 13.27
C HIS A 179 9.64 9.84 14.28
N ARG A 180 9.34 11.10 13.96
CA ARG A 180 9.53 12.23 14.89
C ARG A 180 8.69 12.08 16.16
N ARG A 181 7.43 11.66 16.04
CA ARG A 181 6.56 11.39 17.20
C ARG A 181 7.13 10.27 18.08
N ALA A 182 7.66 9.22 17.46
CA ALA A 182 8.15 8.05 18.15
C ALA A 182 9.54 8.25 18.79
N ILE A 183 10.40 9.11 18.23
CA ILE A 183 11.61 9.60 18.92
C ILE A 183 11.21 10.42 20.15
N LYS A 184 10.29 11.38 19.99
CA LYS A 184 9.85 12.26 21.09
C LYS A 184 9.25 11.47 22.26
N ALA A 185 8.57 10.36 21.97
CA ALA A 185 8.01 9.47 22.98
C ALA A 185 9.02 8.49 23.60
N GLY A 186 10.25 8.37 23.06
CA GLY A 186 11.29 7.48 23.60
C GLY A 186 11.05 5.98 23.35
N VAL A 187 10.12 5.60 22.46
CA VAL A 187 9.67 4.20 22.30
C VAL A 187 10.41 3.43 21.19
N LEU A 188 11.35 4.08 20.48
CA LEU A 188 12.15 3.45 19.41
C LEU A 188 13.28 2.59 19.97
N LYS A 189 12.98 1.31 20.22
CA LYS A 189 14.00 0.28 20.48
C LYS A 189 14.93 0.08 19.26
N PRO A 190 16.17 -0.44 19.45
CA PRO A 190 17.11 -0.66 18.36
C PRO A 190 16.56 -1.47 17.19
N HIS A 191 15.78 -2.54 17.45
CA HIS A 191 15.19 -3.34 16.37
C HIS A 191 14.19 -2.55 15.51
N LEU A 192 13.40 -1.64 16.10
CA LEU A 192 12.45 -0.79 15.36
C LEU A 192 13.17 0.29 14.56
N ARG A 193 14.26 0.85 15.10
CA ARG A 193 15.12 1.79 14.37
C ARG A 193 15.66 1.16 13.10
N VAL A 194 16.09 -0.10 13.18
CA VAL A 194 16.57 -0.83 11.99
C VAL A 194 15.44 -1.06 10.98
N VAL A 195 14.22 -1.40 11.41
CA VAL A 195 13.07 -1.55 10.48
C VAL A 195 12.77 -0.22 9.78
N LEU A 196 12.72 0.89 10.52
CA LEU A 196 12.52 2.22 9.95
C LEU A 196 13.64 2.60 8.98
N LEU A 197 14.90 2.38 9.35
CA LEU A 197 16.05 2.66 8.50
C LEU A 197 15.98 1.88 7.19
N VAL A 198 15.71 0.57 7.26
CA VAL A 198 15.59 -0.31 6.09
C VAL A 198 14.45 0.14 5.18
N MET A 199 13.30 0.51 5.77
CA MET A 199 12.18 1.07 5.02
C MET A 199 12.54 2.40 4.36
N TYR A 200 13.26 3.30 5.03
CA TYR A 200 13.72 4.55 4.44
C TYR A 200 14.68 4.32 3.29
N VAL A 201 15.70 3.48 3.49
CA VAL A 201 16.67 3.14 2.43
C VAL A 201 15.95 2.52 1.24
N SER A 202 15.02 1.59 1.49
CA SER A 202 14.21 0.98 0.44
C SER A 202 13.35 2.00 -0.31
N ALA A 203 12.62 2.84 0.41
CA ALA A 203 11.77 3.88 -0.17
C ALA A 203 12.58 4.90 -0.96
N SER A 204 13.76 5.29 -0.47
CA SER A 204 14.67 6.20 -1.18
C SER A 204 15.21 5.58 -2.47
N ILE A 205 15.57 4.29 -2.46
CA ILE A 205 16.02 3.59 -3.68
C ILE A 205 14.89 3.56 -4.73
N VAL A 206 13.66 3.23 -4.31
CA VAL A 206 12.50 3.25 -5.22
C VAL A 206 12.20 4.68 -5.70
N LEU A 207 12.35 5.69 -4.86
CA LEU A 207 12.19 7.09 -5.27
C LEU A 207 13.22 7.52 -6.31
N VAL A 208 14.51 7.19 -6.11
CA VAL A 208 15.57 7.48 -7.09
C VAL A 208 15.25 6.86 -8.44
N ARG A 209 14.74 5.62 -8.44
CA ARG A 209 14.25 4.94 -9.64
C ARG A 209 13.12 5.70 -10.33
N CYS A 210 12.11 6.13 -9.56
CA CYS A 210 10.99 6.90 -10.09
C CYS A 210 11.44 8.25 -10.68
N LEU A 211 12.41 8.92 -10.04
CA LEU A 211 13.01 10.15 -10.57
C LEU A 211 13.80 9.91 -11.85
N TYR A 212 14.59 8.83 -11.91
CA TYR A 212 15.27 8.41 -13.14
C TYR A 212 14.26 8.21 -14.27
N ARG A 213 13.15 7.51 -14.02
CA ARG A 213 12.10 7.30 -15.03
C ARG A 213 11.40 8.58 -15.45
N LEU A 214 11.16 9.48 -14.50
CA LEU A 214 10.63 10.81 -14.80
C LEU A 214 11.57 11.55 -15.77
N VAL A 215 12.87 11.59 -15.46
CA VAL A 215 13.89 12.26 -16.29
C VAL A 215 14.06 11.58 -17.64
N GLU A 216 14.17 10.26 -17.68
CA GLU A 216 14.27 9.46 -18.92
C GLU A 216 13.08 9.77 -19.85
N TYR A 217 11.87 9.81 -19.28
CA TYR A 217 10.66 10.08 -20.03
C TYR A 217 10.59 11.53 -20.54
N PHE A 218 10.90 12.53 -19.71
CA PHE A 218 10.89 13.93 -20.12
C PHE A 218 12.03 14.32 -21.07
N SER A 219 13.16 13.64 -20.99
CA SER A 219 14.30 13.85 -21.90
C SER A 219 14.00 13.39 -23.32
N GLY A 220 12.99 12.52 -23.48
CA GLY A 220 12.52 12.03 -24.77
C GLY A 220 13.48 11.05 -25.43
N TRP A 221 13.03 10.52 -26.56
CA TRP A 221 13.60 9.39 -27.29
C TRP A 221 14.96 9.70 -27.94
N ASN A 222 15.25 10.99 -28.15
CA ASN A 222 16.50 11.45 -28.75
C ASN A 222 17.62 11.68 -27.73
N SER A 223 17.33 11.58 -26.43
CA SER A 223 18.31 11.79 -25.36
C SER A 223 19.32 10.65 -25.24
N ASP A 224 20.51 10.98 -24.75
CA ASP A 224 21.58 10.00 -24.50
C ASP A 224 21.19 8.98 -23.42
N ILE A 225 20.29 9.36 -22.51
CA ILE A 225 19.76 8.49 -21.46
C ILE A 225 19.01 7.31 -22.08
N TYR A 226 18.13 7.57 -23.05
CA TYR A 226 17.33 6.54 -23.69
C TYR A 226 18.15 5.68 -24.66
N LYS A 227 19.15 6.28 -25.32
CA LYS A 227 20.02 5.61 -26.31
C LYS A 227 21.13 4.77 -25.68
N ASN A 228 21.47 5.00 -24.41
CA ASN A 228 22.53 4.27 -23.74
C ASN A 228 21.98 3.26 -22.71
N GLU A 229 22.16 1.98 -23.01
CA GLU A 229 21.72 0.87 -22.16
C GLU A 229 22.34 0.89 -20.74
N THR A 230 23.49 1.54 -20.57
CA THR A 230 24.20 1.58 -19.29
C THR A 230 23.35 2.20 -18.17
N TYR A 231 22.60 3.26 -18.48
CA TYR A 231 21.74 3.92 -17.49
C TYR A 231 20.64 3.00 -16.99
N PHE A 232 20.05 2.18 -17.87
CA PHE A 232 19.09 1.16 -17.49
C PHE A 232 19.72 0.13 -16.53
N TRP A 233 20.92 -0.37 -16.82
CA TRP A 233 21.57 -1.36 -15.93
C TRP A 233 21.86 -0.80 -14.53
N ILE A 234 22.20 0.48 -14.42
CA ILE A 234 22.49 1.13 -13.13
C ILE A 234 21.18 1.47 -12.40
N PHE A 235 20.34 2.31 -13.01
CA PHE A 235 19.20 2.95 -12.35
C PHE A 235 17.90 2.11 -12.38
N GLU A 236 17.85 1.00 -13.11
CA GLU A 236 16.69 0.11 -13.09
C GLU A 236 17.03 -1.27 -12.56
N ALA A 237 18.11 -1.88 -13.03
CA ALA A 237 18.44 -3.24 -12.63
C ALA A 237 19.22 -3.28 -11.30
N THR A 238 20.35 -2.56 -11.22
CA THR A 238 21.27 -2.64 -10.08
C THR A 238 20.63 -2.11 -8.81
N ILE A 239 20.08 -0.90 -8.83
CA ILE A 239 19.50 -0.31 -7.61
C ILE A 239 18.30 -1.13 -7.10
N MET A 240 17.50 -1.73 -7.98
CA MET A 240 16.38 -2.59 -7.56
C MET A 240 16.87 -3.92 -7.00
N PHE A 241 17.96 -4.47 -7.53
CA PHE A 241 18.59 -5.64 -6.93
C PHE A 241 19.16 -5.32 -5.55
N VAL A 242 19.84 -4.18 -5.39
CA VAL A 242 20.35 -3.70 -4.09
C VAL A 242 19.21 -3.56 -3.09
N ASN A 243 18.07 -2.99 -3.50
CA ASN A 243 16.88 -2.91 -2.65
C ASN A 243 16.38 -4.30 -2.21
N SER A 244 16.28 -5.23 -3.16
CA SER A 244 15.89 -6.62 -2.90
C SER A 244 16.85 -7.31 -1.91
N ALA A 245 18.15 -7.09 -2.07
CA ALA A 245 19.20 -7.65 -1.22
C ALA A 245 19.17 -7.05 0.20
N ILE A 246 18.96 -5.73 0.34
CA ILE A 246 18.78 -5.08 1.65
C ILE A 246 17.58 -5.69 2.39
N LEU A 247 16.46 -5.92 1.68
CA LEU A 247 15.27 -6.54 2.27
C LEU A 247 15.48 -8.03 2.60
N ASN A 248 16.40 -8.74 1.94
CA ASN A 248 16.83 -10.08 2.35
C ASN A 248 17.65 -10.04 3.65
N ILE A 249 18.69 -9.21 3.70
CA ILE A 249 19.62 -9.17 4.84
C ILE A 249 18.89 -8.68 6.10
N TRP A 250 18.09 -7.64 5.95
CA TRP A 250 17.36 -6.99 7.03
C TRP A 250 15.86 -7.26 6.96
N HIS A 251 15.48 -8.54 6.83
CA HIS A 251 14.09 -8.94 6.64
C HIS A 251 13.12 -8.39 7.70
N PRO A 252 12.07 -7.64 7.30
CA PRO A 252 11.17 -6.95 8.22
C PRO A 252 10.37 -7.93 9.09
N GLY A 253 10.04 -9.12 8.57
CA GLY A 253 9.31 -10.16 9.30
C GLY A 253 10.05 -10.71 10.52
N LYS A 254 11.38 -10.53 10.62
CA LYS A 254 12.16 -10.95 11.80
C LYS A 254 11.99 -10.00 13.00
N ARG A 255 11.67 -8.73 12.75
CA ARG A 255 11.76 -7.64 13.74
C ARG A 255 10.41 -7.05 14.15
N LEU A 256 9.33 -7.45 13.48
CA LEU A 256 7.96 -7.06 13.77
C LEU A 256 7.17 -8.29 14.23
N PRO A 257 6.23 -8.15 15.18
CA PRO A 257 5.44 -9.28 15.65
C PRO A 257 4.60 -9.86 14.51
N PRO A 258 4.34 -11.18 14.46
CA PRO A 258 3.59 -11.77 13.34
C PRO A 258 2.14 -11.25 13.25
N SER A 259 1.52 -10.89 14.38
CA SER A 259 0.11 -10.48 14.46
C SER A 259 -0.06 -8.95 14.53
N ASN A 260 -0.96 -8.39 13.71
CA ASN A 260 -1.40 -6.98 13.80
C ASN A 260 -2.15 -6.64 15.10
N SER A 261 -2.45 -7.65 15.93
CA SER A 261 -3.14 -7.47 17.21
C SER A 261 -2.19 -7.22 18.38
N VAL A 262 -0.88 -7.32 18.16
CA VAL A 262 0.15 -7.04 19.16
C VAL A 262 0.59 -5.58 18.99
N PHE A 263 0.56 -4.82 20.08
CA PHE A 263 0.99 -3.43 20.13
C PHE A 263 1.89 -3.20 21.35
N LEU A 264 2.78 -2.23 21.25
CA LEU A 264 3.67 -1.80 22.32
C LEU A 264 2.89 -0.89 23.28
N ALA A 265 3.04 -1.05 24.59
CA ALA A 265 2.49 -0.13 25.57
C ALA A 265 3.27 1.21 25.57
N ARG A 266 2.75 2.22 26.29
CA ARG A 266 3.38 3.55 26.37
C ARG A 266 4.72 3.55 27.12
N ASP A 267 4.98 2.52 27.91
CA ASP A 267 6.27 2.28 28.57
C ASP A 267 7.40 1.97 27.58
N GLY A 268 7.07 1.70 26.32
CA GLY A 268 8.03 1.34 25.29
C GLY A 268 8.65 -0.04 25.48
N VAL A 269 8.18 -0.86 26.43
CA VAL A 269 8.77 -2.17 26.77
C VAL A 269 7.76 -3.29 26.64
N THR A 270 6.56 -3.13 27.21
CA THR A 270 5.56 -4.20 27.35
C THR A 270 4.78 -4.38 26.05
N GLU A 271 4.78 -5.59 25.51
CA GLU A 271 3.92 -5.93 24.37
C GLU A 271 2.55 -6.40 24.88
N ARG A 272 1.49 -5.68 24.48
CA ARG A 272 0.10 -6.01 24.79
C ARG A 272 -0.63 -6.51 23.56
N LYS A 273 -1.69 -7.28 23.82
CA LYS A 273 -2.49 -7.94 22.81
C LYS A 273 -3.86 -7.27 22.76
N GLY A 274 -4.08 -6.38 21.80
CA GLY A 274 -5.37 -5.69 21.62
C GLY A 274 -6.36 -6.38 20.65
N PRO A 275 -7.61 -5.90 20.56
CA PRO A 275 -8.59 -6.39 19.59
C PRO A 275 -8.15 -6.22 18.12
N GLY A 276 -7.10 -5.43 17.88
CA GLY A 276 -6.59 -5.03 16.58
C GLY A 276 -7.37 -3.83 16.04
N TRP A 277 -6.67 -2.88 15.44
CA TRP A 277 -7.27 -1.65 14.89
C TRP A 277 -8.13 -1.98 13.67
N GLY A 278 -9.44 -2.08 13.90
CA GLY A 278 -10.45 -2.37 12.88
C GLY A 278 -11.15 -1.09 12.44
N ASP A 279 -11.56 -1.06 11.16
CA ASP A 279 -12.40 -0.01 10.60
C ASP A 279 -13.80 -0.60 10.37
N ASP A 280 -14.81 -0.10 11.10
CA ASP A 280 -16.20 -0.57 10.99
C ASP A 280 -16.93 0.02 9.75
N ARG A 281 -16.26 0.86 8.97
CA ARG A 281 -16.84 1.54 7.81
C ARG A 281 -17.01 0.58 6.63
N PRO A 282 -18.02 0.81 5.76
CA PRO A 282 -18.19 0.01 4.55
C PRO A 282 -16.91 0.06 3.72
N TRP A 283 -16.56 -1.05 3.10
CA TRP A 283 -15.37 -1.13 2.25
C TRP A 283 -15.38 -0.03 1.16
N ILE A 284 -16.55 0.28 0.59
CA ILE A 284 -16.70 1.30 -0.47
C ILE A 284 -16.36 2.70 0.05
N VAL A 285 -16.80 3.05 1.27
CA VAL A 285 -16.46 4.33 1.90
C VAL A 285 -14.97 4.39 2.22
N THR A 286 -14.36 3.25 2.58
CA THR A 286 -12.92 3.17 2.85
C THR A 286 -12.09 3.36 1.56
N VAL A 287 -12.62 2.97 0.41
CA VAL A 287 -11.98 3.16 -0.91
C VAL A 287 -12.11 4.62 -1.38
N PHE A 288 -13.29 5.24 -1.23
CA PHE A 288 -13.56 6.61 -1.73
C PHE A 288 -13.23 7.74 -0.74
N ASP A 289 -13.17 7.47 0.57
CA ASP A 289 -12.65 8.38 1.60
C ASP A 289 -11.53 7.69 2.41
N PRO A 290 -10.35 7.49 1.76
CA PRO A 290 -9.21 6.82 2.37
C PRO A 290 -8.69 7.51 3.64
N PHE A 291 -8.83 8.83 3.72
CA PHE A 291 -8.33 9.63 4.83
C PHE A 291 -9.36 9.81 5.95
N ASP A 292 -10.59 9.34 5.77
CA ASP A 292 -11.70 9.57 6.70
C ASP A 292 -11.90 11.05 7.00
N VAL A 293 -11.79 11.89 5.97
CA VAL A 293 -11.95 13.35 6.12
C VAL A 293 -13.29 13.64 6.79
N TRP A 294 -14.32 12.86 6.44
CA TRP A 294 -15.65 13.00 7.02
C TRP A 294 -15.75 12.51 8.48
N GLY A 295 -15.01 11.46 8.86
CA GLY A 295 -14.95 10.97 10.23
C GLY A 295 -14.10 11.85 11.16
N LEU A 296 -13.03 12.45 10.63
CA LEU A 296 -12.18 13.42 11.32
C LEU A 296 -12.99 14.65 11.72
N VAL A 297 -13.81 15.18 10.81
CA VAL A 297 -14.73 16.31 11.06
C VAL A 297 -15.80 15.97 12.10
N ARG A 298 -16.25 14.70 12.18
CA ARG A 298 -17.26 14.25 13.14
C ARG A 298 -16.70 13.76 14.49
N GLY A 299 -15.39 13.86 14.73
CA GLY A 299 -14.76 13.53 16.03
C GLY A 299 -14.87 12.06 16.46
N LYS A 300 -15.07 11.12 15.52
CA LYS A 300 -15.23 9.69 15.84
C LYS A 300 -13.95 8.98 16.27
N ASP A 301 -12.80 9.62 16.12
CA ASP A 301 -11.47 9.02 16.35
C ASP A 301 -11.28 8.49 17.79
N LYS A 302 -11.90 9.14 18.79
CA LYS A 302 -11.84 8.74 20.21
C LYS A 302 -12.36 7.32 20.47
N LYS A 303 -13.27 6.79 19.66
CA LYS A 303 -13.82 5.43 19.83
C LYS A 303 -12.80 4.30 19.52
N THR A 304 -11.66 4.64 18.93
CA THR A 304 -10.68 3.64 18.47
C THR A 304 -9.45 3.49 19.37
N GLN A 305 -9.38 4.25 20.49
CA GLN A 305 -8.24 4.28 21.40
C GLN A 305 -8.21 3.07 22.37
N PHE A 306 -8.10 1.86 21.82
CA PHE A 306 -8.07 0.64 22.64
C PHE A 306 -6.78 0.49 23.46
N TRP A 307 -5.73 1.25 23.14
CA TRP A 307 -4.40 1.12 23.74
C TRP A 307 -4.30 1.66 25.18
N ASP A 308 -5.30 2.41 25.65
CA ASP A 308 -5.37 2.91 27.04
C ASP A 308 -6.27 2.02 27.94
N LEU A 309 -6.87 0.94 27.39
CA LEU A 309 -7.72 0.01 28.13
C LEU A 309 -6.90 -0.95 29.00
N SER A 310 -7.52 -1.44 30.08
CA SER A 310 -6.97 -2.50 30.93
C SER A 310 -6.88 -3.84 30.18
N ASP A 311 -6.01 -4.74 30.64
CA ASP A 311 -5.84 -6.05 29.98
C ASP A 311 -7.13 -6.89 30.00
N ALA A 312 -7.94 -6.79 31.06
CA ALA A 312 -9.24 -7.44 31.14
C ALA A 312 -10.24 -6.92 30.09
N GLU A 313 -10.29 -5.60 29.87
CA GLU A 313 -11.14 -4.99 28.85
C GLU A 313 -10.67 -5.34 27.44
N LEU A 314 -9.35 -5.38 27.22
CA LEU A 314 -8.77 -5.82 25.96
C LEU A 314 -9.17 -7.27 25.65
N GLU A 315 -9.11 -8.17 26.62
CA GLU A 315 -9.55 -9.56 26.45
C GLU A 315 -11.04 -9.67 26.18
N ALA A 316 -11.88 -8.91 26.88
CA ALA A 316 -13.33 -8.87 26.65
C ALA A 316 -13.64 -8.45 25.19
N LEU A 317 -13.00 -7.39 24.69
CA LEU A 317 -13.15 -6.94 23.30
C LEU A 317 -12.65 -7.98 22.29
N ARG A 318 -11.58 -8.72 22.61
CA ARG A 318 -11.09 -9.82 21.76
C ARG A 318 -12.09 -10.97 21.71
N LEU A 319 -12.69 -11.34 22.83
CA LEU A 319 -13.70 -12.39 22.90
C LEU A 319 -14.97 -11.97 22.14
N GLU A 320 -15.40 -10.73 22.29
CA GLU A 320 -16.50 -10.17 21.50
C GLU A 320 -16.20 -10.22 20.00
N LYS A 321 -15.00 -9.81 19.58
CA LYS A 321 -14.58 -9.87 18.18
C LYS A 321 -14.50 -11.30 17.64
N LYS A 322 -14.07 -12.27 18.45
CA LYS A 322 -14.09 -13.70 18.10
C LYS A 322 -15.51 -14.22 17.97
N ARG A 323 -16.42 -13.86 18.88
CA ARG A 323 -17.85 -14.22 18.85
C ARG A 323 -18.55 -13.63 17.61
N ASN A 324 -18.20 -12.40 17.26
CA ASN A 324 -18.76 -11.69 16.10
C ASN A 324 -18.04 -12.03 14.78
N LYS A 325 -16.99 -12.87 14.82
CA LYS A 325 -16.27 -13.27 13.61
C LYS A 325 -17.18 -14.15 12.75
N ARG A 326 -17.47 -13.69 11.53
CA ARG A 326 -18.28 -14.46 10.58
C ARG A 326 -17.58 -15.75 10.18
N SER A 327 -18.37 -16.83 10.04
CA SER A 327 -17.91 -18.05 9.38
C SER A 327 -17.64 -17.77 7.90
N CYS A 328 -16.63 -18.43 7.33
CA CYS A 328 -16.17 -18.20 5.97
C CYS A 328 -17.31 -18.36 4.94
N GLY A 329 -18.20 -19.33 5.12
CA GLY A 329 -19.33 -19.55 4.20
C GLY A 329 -20.34 -18.41 4.16
N ILE A 330 -20.65 -17.79 5.31
CA ILE A 330 -21.57 -16.64 5.39
C ILE A 330 -20.91 -15.38 4.78
N ALA A 331 -19.59 -15.26 4.89
CA ALA A 331 -18.86 -14.15 4.26
C ALA A 331 -18.87 -14.22 2.73
N VAL A 332 -18.97 -15.42 2.13
CA VAL A 332 -19.11 -15.60 0.68
C VAL A 332 -20.52 -15.24 0.20
N LEU A 333 -21.56 -15.63 0.97
CA LEU A 333 -22.96 -15.37 0.62
C LEU A 333 -23.40 -13.91 0.80
N ASP A 334 -22.77 -13.19 1.73
CA ASP A 334 -22.99 -11.76 1.96
C ASP A 334 -21.64 -11.03 2.02
N PRO A 335 -21.00 -10.80 0.85
CA PRO A 335 -19.67 -10.19 0.78
C PRO A 335 -19.67 -8.74 1.27
N PHE A 336 -20.83 -8.09 1.31
CA PHE A 336 -20.99 -6.68 1.70
C PHE A 336 -21.43 -6.48 3.16
N HIS A 337 -21.55 -7.55 3.94
CA HIS A 337 -21.95 -7.48 5.35
C HIS A 337 -23.31 -6.78 5.57
N LEU A 338 -24.23 -6.91 4.61
CA LEU A 338 -25.53 -6.24 4.65
C LEU A 338 -26.43 -6.83 5.73
N TRP A 339 -26.42 -8.17 5.89
CA TRP A 339 -27.40 -8.92 6.69
C TRP A 339 -26.83 -9.52 7.98
N GLY A 340 -27.71 -9.99 8.89
CA GLY A 340 -27.31 -10.64 10.16
C GLY A 340 -27.22 -9.72 11.37
N ARG A 341 -26.97 -10.30 12.57
CA ARG A 341 -27.07 -9.62 13.88
C ARG A 341 -26.14 -8.40 14.04
N THR A 342 -24.99 -8.41 13.36
CA THR A 342 -24.03 -7.29 13.31
C THR A 342 -24.00 -6.58 11.95
N GLY A 343 -24.91 -6.96 11.03
CA GLY A 343 -25.00 -6.46 9.65
C GLY A 343 -25.30 -4.96 9.56
N TYR A 344 -24.95 -4.35 8.43
CA TYR A 344 -25.21 -2.92 8.21
C TYR A 344 -26.70 -2.58 8.31
N VAL A 345 -27.58 -3.41 7.77
CA VAL A 345 -29.03 -3.21 7.83
C VAL A 345 -29.53 -3.29 9.28
N ALA A 346 -29.02 -4.24 10.07
CA ALA A 346 -29.36 -4.36 11.48
C ALA A 346 -28.89 -3.15 12.31
N LYS A 347 -27.67 -2.63 12.05
CA LYS A 347 -27.16 -1.40 12.69
C LYS A 347 -27.98 -0.16 12.30
N LEU A 348 -28.38 -0.03 11.03
CA LEU A 348 -29.22 1.06 10.55
C LEU A 348 -30.64 1.02 11.15
N LEU A 349 -31.25 -0.17 11.19
CA LEU A 349 -32.58 -0.37 11.79
C LEU A 349 -32.57 -0.16 13.31
N GLY A 350 -31.54 -0.64 14.01
CA GLY A 350 -31.36 -0.41 15.45
C GLY A 350 -31.20 1.08 15.78
N LYS A 351 -30.44 1.82 14.96
CA LYS A 351 -30.25 3.27 15.13
C LYS A 351 -31.53 4.07 14.86
N ARG A 352 -32.38 3.63 13.91
CA ARG A 352 -33.72 4.19 13.67
C ARG A 352 -34.65 3.97 14.86
N ARG A 353 -34.58 2.81 15.52
CA ARG A 353 -35.38 2.50 16.72
C ARG A 353 -35.03 3.38 17.92
N THR A 354 -33.74 3.63 18.18
CA THR A 354 -33.30 4.54 19.25
C THR A 354 -33.57 6.01 18.92
N GLY A 355 -33.51 6.40 17.64
CA GLY A 355 -33.86 7.77 17.20
C GLY A 355 -35.36 8.07 17.31
N ASN A 356 -36.22 7.11 16.96
CA ASN A 356 -37.67 7.26 17.12
C ASN A 356 -38.12 7.16 18.59
N GLY A 357 -37.39 6.43 19.44
CA GLY A 357 -37.66 6.39 20.88
C GLY A 357 -37.39 7.73 21.58
N ALA A 358 -36.33 8.43 21.18
CA ALA A 358 -36.04 9.78 21.69
C ALA A 358 -37.07 10.81 21.22
N ALA A 359 -37.50 10.75 19.95
CA ALA A 359 -38.57 11.61 19.43
C ALA A 359 -39.95 11.30 20.06
N ALA A 360 -40.24 10.03 20.39
CA ALA A 360 -41.48 9.65 21.08
C ALA A 360 -41.51 10.09 22.56
N GLN A 361 -40.35 10.16 23.23
CA GLN A 361 -40.25 10.70 24.60
C GLN A 361 -40.43 12.22 24.67
N GLU A 362 -39.97 12.99 23.68
CA GLU A 362 -40.24 14.43 23.61
C GLU A 362 -41.73 14.74 23.39
N VAL A 363 -42.45 13.94 22.59
CA VAL A 363 -43.89 14.14 22.36
C VAL A 363 -44.72 13.80 23.61
N HIS A 364 -44.32 12.77 24.38
CA HIS A 364 -45.05 12.38 25.60
C HIS A 364 -44.86 13.33 26.79
N THR A 365 -43.73 14.04 26.84
CA THR A 365 -43.44 15.02 27.91
C THR A 365 -44.16 16.35 27.68
N THR A 366 -44.54 16.65 26.43
CA THR A 366 -45.26 17.88 26.09
C THR A 366 -46.78 17.75 26.30
N GLN A 367 -47.34 16.53 26.23
CA GLN A 367 -48.76 16.30 26.48
C GLN A 367 -49.14 16.16 27.96
N THR A 368 -48.18 15.87 28.86
CA THR A 368 -48.45 15.72 30.30
C THR A 368 -48.42 17.03 31.10
N LYS A 369 -48.06 18.16 30.48
CA LYS A 369 -48.10 19.50 31.10
C LYS A 369 -49.30 20.36 30.69
N GLY A 370 -50.24 19.82 29.90
CA GLY A 370 -51.33 20.57 29.28
C GLY A 370 -52.72 20.39 29.89
N GLY A 371 -52.87 19.63 30.98
CA GLY A 371 -54.19 19.39 31.59
C GLY A 371 -54.07 19.27 33.09
N ASP A 372 -54.13 20.40 33.78
CA ASP A 372 -54.52 20.51 35.21
C ASP A 372 -54.54 22.01 35.61
N VAL A 373 -55.45 22.80 35.05
CA VAL A 373 -55.92 24.04 35.68
C VAL A 373 -57.38 24.30 35.29
N GLU A 374 -58.33 23.71 36.01
CA GLU A 374 -59.62 24.35 36.30
C GLU A 374 -60.26 23.70 37.53
N LEU A 375 -60.44 24.47 38.62
CA LEU A 375 -61.63 24.52 39.50
C LEU A 375 -61.32 25.06 40.90
N LYS A 376 -62.06 26.12 41.26
CA LYS A 376 -62.50 26.63 42.59
C LYS A 376 -62.13 28.11 42.81
N SER A 377 -63.03 29.07 42.64
CA SER A 377 -64.27 29.41 43.39
C SER A 377 -64.00 30.05 44.76
N ASP A 378 -64.27 31.36 44.81
CA ASP A 378 -64.85 32.20 45.88
C ASP A 378 -64.69 31.76 47.35
N VAL A 379 -64.02 32.62 48.15
CA VAL A 379 -64.55 33.34 49.33
C VAL A 379 -63.79 34.65 49.48
#